data_AF-A0A0B8QIB6-F1
#
_entry.id   AF-A0A0B8QIB6-F1
#
_cell.length_a   1.000
_cell.length_b   1.000
_cell.length_c   1.000
_cell.angle_alpha   90.00
_cell.angle_beta   90.00
_cell.angle_gamma   90.00
#
_symmetry.space_group_name_H-M   'P 1'
#
loop_
_entity.id
_entity.type
_entity.pdbx_description
1 polymer ?
#
loop_
_entity_poly.entity_id
_entity_poly.type
_entity_poly.pdbx_seq_one_letter_code
_entity_poly.pdbx_strand_id
1 'polypeptide(L)'
;MAKDFESKRNPNEVWGSKPTKQALECLYMQGDLMISERNNFHKVYDLTERVLPQGIDISTPSAEEHARFLVANYLEANGIGTLSQISYLLKGVKSNVKLALEELAEDKLITPIEIAGNSYFSLPHSLDLLNQRLNRRQAKILSPFDNLLIQRKRAQQLFDFDYLLECYVPQAKRKYGYFCLPILWMVTWWRWPTVRLIRKGLCSKC
;
A
#
# COMPACT_ATOMS: atom_id res chain seq x y z
N MET A 1 -0.89 24.28 -12.76
CA MET A 1 -0.96 23.96 -11.31
C MET A 1 -2.22 24.57 -10.70
N ALA A 2 -2.74 24.05 -9.58
CA ALA A 2 -3.95 24.61 -8.96
C ALA A 2 -3.84 26.10 -8.55
N LYS A 3 -2.62 26.60 -8.30
CA LYS A 3 -2.35 28.00 -7.97
C LYS A 3 -2.48 28.95 -9.17
N ASP A 4 -2.44 28.43 -10.39
CA ASP A 4 -2.44 29.24 -11.62
C ASP A 4 -3.87 29.64 -12.03
N PHE A 5 -4.88 29.19 -11.29
CA PHE A 5 -6.28 29.50 -11.52
C PHE A 5 -6.83 30.39 -10.39
N GLU A 6 -7.65 31.36 -10.76
CA GLU A 6 -8.36 32.20 -9.80
C GLU A 6 -9.55 31.43 -9.19
N SER A 7 -9.46 31.12 -7.89
CA SER A 7 -10.60 30.67 -7.10
C SER A 7 -10.44 31.02 -5.62
N LYS A 8 -11.56 31.36 -4.98
CA LYS A 8 -11.65 31.66 -3.56
C LYS A 8 -12.01 30.39 -2.77
N ARG A 9 -11.36 30.21 -1.63
CA ARG A 9 -11.70 29.14 -0.67
C ARG A 9 -13.01 29.50 0.02
N ASN A 10 -13.85 28.50 0.31
CA ASN A 10 -15.02 28.69 1.16
C ASN A 10 -14.55 29.03 2.59
N PRO A 11 -14.88 30.22 3.13
CA PRO A 11 -14.43 30.64 4.46
C PRO A 11 -14.91 29.71 5.59
N ASN A 12 -16.03 29.02 5.38
CA ASN A 12 -16.66 28.16 6.37
C ASN A 12 -16.01 26.76 6.47
N GLU A 13 -15.10 26.41 5.56
CA GLU A 13 -14.42 25.11 5.58
C GLU A 13 -13.00 25.26 6.14
N VAL A 14 -12.81 24.94 7.42
CA VAL A 14 -11.53 25.03 8.16
C VAL A 14 -10.41 24.14 7.55
N TRP A 15 -10.79 23.10 6.80
CA TRP A 15 -9.88 22.21 6.06
C TRP A 15 -10.17 22.12 4.55
N GLY A 16 -11.00 23.02 4.02
CA GLY A 16 -11.42 23.01 2.62
C GLY A 16 -10.30 23.36 1.65
N SER A 17 -10.15 22.56 0.59
CA SER A 17 -9.32 22.89 -0.58
C SER A 17 -10.04 23.91 -1.48
N LYS A 18 -9.28 24.67 -2.28
CA LYS A 18 -9.88 25.57 -3.28
C LYS A 18 -10.71 24.75 -4.29
N PRO A 19 -11.86 25.27 -4.79
CA PRO A 19 -12.66 24.58 -5.81
C PRO A 19 -11.85 24.14 -7.03
N THR A 20 -10.91 24.96 -7.51
CA THR A 20 -10.03 24.56 -8.62
C THR A 20 -9.18 23.34 -8.28
N LYS A 21 -8.65 23.26 -7.05
CA LYS A 21 -7.86 22.09 -6.64
C LYS A 21 -8.73 20.83 -6.63
N GLN A 22 -9.97 20.94 -6.15
CA GLN A 22 -10.94 19.83 -6.16
C GLN A 22 -11.25 19.39 -7.60
N ALA A 23 -11.55 20.35 -8.49
CA ALA A 23 -11.82 20.06 -9.90
C ALA A 23 -10.63 19.35 -10.59
N LEU A 24 -9.41 19.85 -10.39
CA LEU A 24 -8.19 19.24 -10.93
C LEU A 24 -7.94 17.84 -10.34
N GLU A 25 -8.23 17.64 -9.04
CA GLU A 25 -8.13 16.32 -8.42
C GLU A 25 -9.20 15.35 -8.96
N CYS A 26 -10.42 15.81 -9.25
CA CYS A 26 -11.45 15.00 -9.89
C CYS A 26 -11.04 14.58 -11.30
N LEU A 27 -10.63 15.53 -12.15
CA LEU A 27 -10.16 15.23 -13.51
C LEU A 27 -8.95 14.29 -13.51
N TYR A 28 -8.06 14.42 -12.53
CA TYR A 28 -6.96 13.49 -12.33
C TYR A 28 -7.42 12.08 -11.93
N MET A 29 -8.39 11.97 -11.02
CA MET A 29 -8.94 10.67 -10.61
C MET A 29 -9.77 10.00 -11.73
N GLN A 30 -10.36 10.78 -12.64
CA GLN A 30 -11.06 10.28 -13.82
C GLN A 30 -10.12 9.86 -14.96
N GLY A 31 -8.88 10.36 -14.95
CA GLY A 31 -7.89 10.10 -15.99
C GLY A 31 -7.93 11.08 -17.17
N ASP A 32 -8.63 12.22 -17.05
CA ASP A 32 -8.59 13.30 -18.05
C ASP A 32 -7.31 14.14 -17.94
N LEU A 33 -6.80 14.26 -16.71
CA LEU A 33 -5.52 14.89 -16.40
C LEU A 33 -4.55 13.90 -15.77
N MET A 34 -3.26 14.13 -15.99
CA MET A 34 -2.18 13.43 -15.33
C MET A 34 -1.18 14.39 -14.69
N ILE A 35 -0.38 13.88 -13.76
CA ILE A 35 0.71 14.66 -13.16
C ILE A 35 1.94 14.46 -14.05
N SER A 36 2.26 15.47 -14.86
CA SER A 36 3.45 15.45 -15.72
C SER A 36 4.73 15.64 -14.90
N GLU A 37 4.69 16.51 -13.89
CA GLU A 37 5.82 16.77 -13.00
C GLU A 37 5.37 17.33 -11.64
N ARG A 38 6.35 17.50 -10.76
CA ARG A 38 6.17 18.21 -9.49
C ARG A 38 7.18 19.34 -9.38
N ASN A 39 6.66 20.56 -9.27
CA ASN A 39 7.46 21.71 -8.91
C ASN A 39 7.32 21.94 -7.40
N ASN A 40 8.38 21.63 -6.65
CA ASN A 40 8.33 21.52 -5.18
C ASN A 40 7.22 20.53 -4.76
N PHE A 41 6.28 20.96 -3.91
CA PHE A 41 5.14 20.15 -3.48
C PHE A 41 3.89 20.32 -4.35
N HIS A 42 3.98 21.07 -5.46
CA HIS A 42 2.84 21.38 -6.31
C HIS A 42 2.80 20.42 -7.51
N LYS A 43 1.63 19.80 -7.72
CA LYS A 43 1.34 19.00 -8.90
C LYS A 43 1.18 19.92 -10.11
N VAL A 44 1.96 19.68 -11.16
CA VAL A 44 1.72 20.22 -12.49
C VAL A 44 0.85 19.21 -13.23
N TYR A 45 -0.31 19.66 -13.70
CA TYR A 45 -1.26 18.82 -14.41
C TYR A 45 -1.15 19.10 -15.90
N ASP A 46 -1.26 18.06 -16.71
CA ASP A 46 -1.37 18.15 -18.16
C ASP A 46 -2.42 17.13 -18.65
N LEU A 47 -2.84 17.27 -19.91
CA LEU A 47 -3.76 16.33 -20.55
C LEU A 47 -3.12 14.94 -20.63
N THR A 48 -3.91 13.91 -20.36
CA THR A 48 -3.46 12.50 -20.39
C THR A 48 -2.74 12.12 -21.67
N GLU A 49 -3.24 12.56 -22.83
CA GLU A 49 -2.65 12.28 -24.16
C GLU A 49 -1.24 12.87 -24.37
N ARG A 50 -0.85 13.87 -23.56
CA ARG A 50 0.48 14.50 -23.62
C ARG A 50 1.47 13.87 -22.64
N VAL A 51 0.96 13.16 -21.64
CA VAL A 51 1.76 12.53 -20.59
C VAL A 51 2.03 11.06 -20.93
N LEU A 52 1.02 10.35 -21.43
CA LEU A 52 1.17 8.95 -21.81
C LEU A 52 1.88 8.78 -23.16
N PRO A 53 2.78 7.80 -23.29
CA PRO A 53 3.26 7.35 -24.58
C PRO A 53 2.13 6.97 -25.54
N GLN A 54 2.35 7.22 -26.84
CA GLN A 54 1.41 6.78 -27.88
C GLN A 54 1.29 5.24 -27.91
N GLY A 55 0.08 4.74 -28.18
CA GLY A 55 -0.20 3.31 -28.31
C GLY A 55 -0.52 2.59 -27.00
N ILE A 56 -0.64 3.30 -25.87
CA ILE A 56 -1.16 2.74 -24.63
C ILE A 56 -2.69 2.62 -24.72
N ASP A 57 -3.22 1.47 -24.32
CA ASP A 57 -4.66 1.28 -24.14
C ASP A 57 -5.12 2.03 -22.87
N ILE A 58 -6.04 2.98 -23.07
CA ILE A 58 -6.63 3.81 -22.02
C ILE A 58 -8.11 3.49 -21.80
N SER A 59 -8.61 2.40 -22.40
CA SER A 59 -9.98 1.96 -22.18
C SER A 59 -10.19 1.55 -20.72
N THR A 60 -11.41 1.78 -20.22
CA THR A 60 -11.76 1.39 -18.86
C THR A 60 -11.75 -0.14 -18.76
N PRO A 61 -10.96 -0.74 -17.85
CA PRO A 61 -10.93 -2.18 -17.72
C PRO A 61 -12.28 -2.71 -17.25
N SER A 62 -12.63 -3.92 -17.70
CA SER A 62 -13.75 -4.65 -17.14
C SER A 62 -13.52 -4.94 -15.65
N ALA A 63 -14.61 -5.26 -14.95
CA ALA A 63 -14.55 -5.56 -13.53
C ALA A 63 -13.73 -6.83 -13.22
N GLU A 64 -13.65 -7.75 -14.18
CA GLU A 64 -12.86 -8.97 -14.14
C GLU A 64 -11.37 -8.67 -14.35
N GLU A 65 -11.00 -7.94 -15.40
CA GLU A 65 -9.61 -7.54 -15.67
C GLU A 65 -9.02 -6.75 -14.50
N HIS A 66 -9.79 -5.81 -13.95
CA HIS A 66 -9.38 -5.06 -12.77
C HIS A 66 -9.17 -5.98 -11.56
N ALA A 67 -10.05 -6.95 -11.32
CA ALA A 67 -9.90 -7.90 -10.21
C ALA A 67 -8.66 -8.79 -10.37
N ARG A 68 -8.41 -9.33 -11.58
CA ARG A 68 -7.20 -10.11 -11.89
C ARG A 68 -5.95 -9.27 -11.70
N PHE A 69 -5.96 -8.01 -12.14
CA PHE A 69 -4.87 -7.07 -11.92
C PHE A 69 -4.61 -6.83 -10.42
N LEU A 70 -5.66 -6.61 -9.62
CA LEU A 70 -5.53 -6.41 -8.16
C LEU A 70 -4.91 -7.63 -7.48
N VAL A 71 -5.33 -8.85 -7.84
CA VAL A 71 -4.76 -10.10 -7.32
C VAL A 71 -3.28 -10.21 -7.69
N ALA A 72 -2.95 -10.12 -8.98
CA ALA A 72 -1.59 -10.27 -9.48
C ALA A 72 -0.65 -9.23 -8.85
N ASN A 73 -1.00 -7.95 -8.91
CA ASN A 73 -0.18 -6.87 -8.37
C ASN A 73 0.00 -6.99 -6.84
N TYR A 74 -1.04 -7.40 -6.11
CA TYR A 74 -0.93 -7.63 -4.67
C TYR A 74 0.04 -8.77 -4.34
N LEU A 75 -0.10 -9.91 -5.02
CA LEU A 75 0.74 -11.10 -4.77
C LEU A 75 2.18 -10.88 -5.20
N GLU A 76 2.42 -10.15 -6.29
CA GLU A 76 3.76 -9.76 -6.73
C GLU A 76 4.47 -8.93 -5.65
N ALA A 77 3.77 -7.93 -5.09
CA ALA A 77 4.35 -7.03 -4.11
C ALA A 77 4.48 -7.64 -2.70
N ASN A 78 3.57 -8.53 -2.31
CA ASN A 78 3.46 -9.02 -0.92
C ASN A 78 3.85 -10.50 -0.74
N GLY A 79 4.06 -11.22 -1.84
CA GLY A 79 4.34 -12.67 -1.90
C GLY A 79 3.13 -13.55 -1.59
N ILE A 80 2.38 -13.23 -0.54
CA ILE A 80 1.21 -13.97 -0.06
C ILE A 80 0.05 -13.05 0.31
N GLY A 81 -1.18 -13.50 0.05
CA GLY A 81 -2.39 -12.72 0.31
C GLY A 81 -3.64 -13.56 0.54
N THR A 82 -4.58 -12.99 1.30
CA THR A 82 -5.95 -13.50 1.39
C THR A 82 -6.90 -12.54 0.68
N LEU A 83 -8.13 -12.98 0.41
CA LEU A 83 -9.18 -12.12 -0.16
C LEU A 83 -9.33 -10.79 0.60
N SER A 84 -9.35 -10.83 1.94
CA SER A 84 -9.55 -9.62 2.75
C SER A 84 -8.34 -8.68 2.72
N GLN A 85 -7.14 -9.20 2.52
CA GLN A 85 -5.92 -8.42 2.41
C GLN A 85 -5.77 -7.78 1.02
N ILE A 86 -6.14 -8.51 -0.05
CA ILE A 86 -6.13 -8.01 -1.43
C ILE A 86 -7.18 -6.93 -1.61
N SER A 87 -8.38 -7.10 -1.02
CA SER A 87 -9.46 -6.11 -1.09
C SER A 87 -9.39 -5.02 -0.01
N TYR A 88 -8.25 -4.86 0.68
CA TYR A 88 -8.15 -3.97 1.84
C TYR A 88 -8.42 -2.50 1.47
N LEU A 89 -9.38 -1.86 2.15
CA LEU A 89 -9.86 -0.49 1.90
C LEU A 89 -10.49 -0.22 0.52
N LEU A 90 -10.62 -1.25 -0.33
CA LEU A 90 -11.27 -1.14 -1.64
C LEU A 90 -12.77 -1.46 -1.52
N LYS A 91 -13.60 -0.58 -2.09
CA LYS A 91 -15.06 -0.75 -2.09
C LYS A 91 -15.52 -1.43 -3.38
N GLY A 92 -16.53 -2.29 -3.30
CA GLY A 92 -17.18 -2.88 -4.47
C GLY A 92 -16.40 -3.97 -5.23
N VAL A 93 -15.13 -4.22 -4.91
CA VAL A 93 -14.29 -5.17 -5.66
C VAL A 93 -14.30 -6.61 -5.12
N LYS A 94 -14.74 -6.81 -3.87
CA LYS A 94 -14.52 -8.06 -3.13
C LYS A 94 -15.09 -9.30 -3.84
N SER A 95 -16.28 -9.20 -4.44
CA SER A 95 -16.89 -10.32 -5.15
C SER A 95 -16.07 -10.72 -6.38
N ASN A 96 -15.64 -9.75 -7.19
CA ASN A 96 -14.85 -10.01 -8.39
C ASN A 96 -13.45 -10.50 -8.05
N VAL A 97 -12.82 -9.97 -6.99
CA VAL A 97 -11.53 -10.47 -6.49
C VAL A 97 -11.66 -11.92 -6.02
N LYS A 98 -12.79 -12.30 -5.40
CA LYS A 98 -13.03 -13.69 -5.01
C LYS A 98 -13.08 -14.60 -6.24
N LEU A 99 -13.87 -14.24 -7.27
CA LEU A 99 -13.95 -14.99 -8.52
C LEU A 99 -12.59 -15.09 -9.21
N ALA A 100 -11.85 -13.98 -9.31
CA ALA A 100 -10.52 -13.97 -9.90
C ALA A 100 -9.54 -14.88 -9.15
N LEU A 101 -9.60 -14.97 -7.81
CA LEU A 101 -8.78 -15.92 -7.06
C LEU A 101 -9.14 -17.37 -7.35
N GLU A 102 -10.43 -17.69 -7.53
CA GLU A 102 -10.89 -19.04 -7.86
C GLU A 102 -10.41 -19.43 -9.27
N GLU A 103 -10.63 -18.58 -10.26
CA GLU A 103 -10.20 -18.79 -11.66
C GLU A 103 -8.68 -18.88 -11.79
N LEU A 104 -7.94 -17.94 -11.22
CA LEU A 104 -6.47 -17.94 -11.29
C LEU A 104 -5.86 -19.17 -10.59
N ALA A 105 -6.52 -19.71 -9.56
CA ALA A 105 -6.08 -20.92 -8.89
C ALA A 105 -6.40 -22.17 -9.73
N GLU A 106 -7.55 -22.21 -10.39
CA GLU A 106 -7.93 -23.28 -11.33
C GLU A 106 -6.96 -23.33 -12.53
N ASP A 107 -6.60 -22.16 -13.06
CA ASP A 107 -5.60 -21.98 -14.13
C ASP A 107 -4.15 -22.26 -13.66
N LYS A 108 -3.93 -22.51 -12.35
CA LYS A 108 -2.61 -22.70 -11.72
C LYS A 108 -1.66 -21.50 -11.89
N LEU A 109 -2.20 -20.31 -12.12
CA LEU A 109 -1.44 -19.06 -12.15
C LEU A 109 -1.12 -18.56 -10.73
N ILE A 110 -1.93 -18.95 -9.75
CA ILE A 110 -1.66 -18.80 -8.33
C ILE A 110 -1.82 -20.15 -7.61
N THR A 111 -1.14 -20.30 -6.49
CA THR A 111 -1.16 -21.53 -5.68
C THR A 111 -1.78 -21.22 -4.31
N PRO A 112 -2.84 -21.93 -3.89
CA PRO A 112 -3.30 -21.89 -2.51
C PRO A 112 -2.25 -22.55 -1.61
N ILE A 113 -1.92 -21.89 -0.50
CA ILE A 113 -0.95 -22.37 0.48
C ILE A 113 -1.52 -22.23 1.89
N GLU A 114 -0.95 -22.98 2.82
CA GLU A 114 -1.32 -22.90 4.23
C GLU A 114 -0.13 -22.43 5.07
N ILE A 115 -0.35 -21.41 5.90
CA ILE A 115 0.66 -20.87 6.81
C ILE A 115 0.03 -20.80 8.20
N ALA A 116 0.58 -21.58 9.13
CA ALA A 116 0.15 -21.63 10.52
C ALA A 116 -1.39 -21.79 10.67
N GLY A 117 -1.99 -22.72 9.94
CA GLY A 117 -3.43 -23.01 10.00
C GLY A 117 -4.33 -22.04 9.22
N ASN A 118 -3.75 -21.11 8.45
CA ASN A 118 -4.50 -20.12 7.68
C ASN A 118 -4.21 -20.28 6.18
N SER A 119 -5.27 -20.21 5.35
CA SER A 119 -5.16 -20.29 3.89
C SER A 119 -4.78 -18.94 3.29
N TYR A 120 -3.80 -18.96 2.39
CA TYR A 120 -3.34 -17.84 1.57
C TYR A 120 -3.24 -18.27 0.11
N PHE A 121 -3.08 -17.30 -0.78
CA PHE A 121 -2.64 -17.51 -2.15
C PHE A 121 -1.25 -16.93 -2.34
N SER A 122 -0.46 -17.51 -3.23
CA SER A 122 0.86 -17.04 -3.65
C SER A 122 1.08 -17.29 -5.13
N LEU A 123 1.98 -16.53 -5.74
CA LEU A 123 2.46 -16.84 -7.09
C LEU A 123 3.41 -18.04 -7.02
N PRO A 124 3.35 -19.00 -7.97
CA PRO A 124 4.21 -20.18 -7.95
C PRO A 124 5.70 -19.83 -7.82
N HIS A 125 6.18 -18.86 -8.60
CA HIS A 125 7.57 -18.42 -8.59
C HIS A 125 7.99 -17.75 -7.27
N SER A 126 7.06 -17.18 -6.50
CA SER A 126 7.35 -16.62 -5.18
C SER A 126 7.71 -17.70 -4.17
N LEU A 127 7.24 -18.93 -4.37
CA LEU A 127 7.58 -20.06 -3.51
C LEU A 127 9.01 -20.56 -3.76
N ASP A 128 9.56 -20.36 -4.95
CA ASP A 128 10.96 -20.71 -5.26
C ASP A 128 11.95 -19.92 -4.40
N LEU A 129 11.56 -18.72 -3.94
CA LEU A 129 12.35 -17.89 -3.02
C LEU A 129 12.57 -18.56 -1.66
N LEU A 130 11.71 -19.50 -1.24
CA LEU A 130 11.86 -20.22 0.03
C LEU A 130 13.14 -21.07 0.07
N ASN A 131 13.63 -21.50 -1.08
CA ASN A 131 14.87 -22.26 -1.21
C ASN A 131 16.12 -21.36 -1.20
N GLN A 132 15.95 -20.05 -1.26
CA GLN A 132 17.05 -19.10 -1.32
C GLN A 132 17.53 -18.71 0.08
N ARG A 133 18.85 -18.57 0.23
CA ARG A 133 19.44 -18.12 1.48
C ARG A 133 19.22 -16.62 1.66
N LEU A 134 18.40 -16.24 2.63
CA LEU A 134 18.23 -14.83 3.00
C LEU A 134 19.54 -14.22 3.54
N ASN A 135 19.83 -12.97 3.14
CA ASN A 135 20.92 -12.19 3.73
C ASN A 135 20.53 -11.70 5.13
N ARG A 136 20.94 -12.45 6.16
CA ARG A 136 20.58 -12.21 7.57
C ARG A 136 21.31 -11.04 8.23
N ARG A 137 22.23 -10.37 7.53
CA ARG A 137 23.00 -9.23 8.07
C ARG A 137 22.41 -7.87 7.73
N GLN A 138 21.26 -7.83 7.07
CA GLN A 138 20.60 -6.57 6.70
C GLN A 138 19.52 -6.20 7.71
N ALA A 139 19.54 -4.93 8.11
CA ALA A 139 18.43 -4.29 8.81
C ALA A 139 17.80 -3.26 7.87
N LYS A 140 16.46 -3.18 7.86
CA LYS A 140 15.69 -2.20 7.09
C LYS A 140 14.85 -1.38 8.05
N ILE A 141 14.92 -0.06 7.93
CA ILE A 141 14.01 0.86 8.63
C ILE A 141 12.75 0.96 7.77
N LEU A 142 11.60 0.68 8.36
CA LEU A 142 10.31 0.74 7.67
C LEU A 142 9.67 2.11 7.87
N SER A 143 9.14 2.67 6.78
CA SER A 143 8.23 3.82 6.84
C SER A 143 6.98 3.43 7.63
N PRO A 144 6.37 4.31 8.43
CA PRO A 144 5.11 3.98 9.10
C PRO A 144 3.95 3.80 8.11
N PHE A 145 4.15 4.22 6.84
CA PHE A 145 3.25 4.03 5.71
C PHE A 145 3.71 2.90 4.79
N ASP A 146 4.57 2.01 5.26
CA ASP A 146 4.93 0.80 4.52
C ASP A 146 3.73 -0.15 4.44
N ASN A 147 3.52 -0.78 3.28
CA ASN A 147 2.41 -1.72 3.04
C ASN A 147 2.42 -2.89 4.04
N LEU A 148 3.59 -3.29 4.53
CA LEU A 148 3.73 -4.30 5.58
C LEU A 148 3.02 -3.88 6.88
N LEU A 149 3.02 -2.58 7.20
CA LEU A 149 2.56 -2.02 8.47
C LEU A 149 1.15 -1.44 8.40
N ILE A 150 0.75 -0.90 7.24
CA ILE A 150 -0.60 -0.35 7.03
C ILE A 150 -1.65 -1.43 7.32
N GLN A 151 -1.42 -2.67 6.89
CA GLN A 151 -2.28 -3.81 7.24
C GLN A 151 -1.89 -4.43 8.59
N ARG A 152 -2.17 -3.71 9.69
CA ARG A 152 -1.78 -4.12 11.06
C ARG A 152 -2.12 -5.57 11.43
N LYS A 153 -3.30 -6.06 11.02
CA LYS A 153 -3.72 -7.45 11.27
C LYS A 153 -2.78 -8.45 10.58
N ARG A 154 -2.35 -8.16 9.35
CA ARG A 154 -1.41 -9.00 8.60
C ARG A 154 -0.03 -8.99 9.25
N ALA A 155 0.47 -7.82 9.67
CA ALA A 155 1.74 -7.71 10.39
C ALA A 155 1.73 -8.55 11.68
N GLN A 156 0.65 -8.48 12.45
CA GLN A 156 0.47 -9.28 13.65
C GLN A 156 0.41 -10.79 13.34
N GLN A 157 -0.34 -11.20 12.31
CA GLN A 157 -0.49 -12.61 11.94
C GLN A 157 0.81 -13.26 11.45
N LEU A 158 1.59 -12.55 10.63
CA LEU A 158 2.79 -13.12 10.00
C LEU A 158 4.05 -12.94 10.85
N PHE A 159 4.13 -11.87 11.63
CA PHE A 159 5.36 -11.47 12.31
C PHE A 159 5.19 -11.29 13.83
N ASP A 160 3.99 -11.53 14.38
CA ASP A 160 3.68 -11.27 15.79
C ASP A 160 4.07 -9.83 16.21
N PHE A 161 3.76 -8.87 15.31
CA PHE A 161 4.19 -7.49 15.45
C PHE A 161 3.00 -6.52 15.46
N ASP A 162 2.66 -6.01 16.66
CA ASP A 162 1.63 -4.98 16.86
C ASP A 162 2.28 -3.58 16.90
N TYR A 163 2.27 -2.94 15.74
CA TYR A 163 2.71 -1.55 15.59
C TYR A 163 1.54 -0.62 15.27
N LEU A 164 1.58 0.56 15.86
CA LEU A 164 0.68 1.66 15.59
C LEU A 164 1.50 2.95 15.47
N LEU A 165 1.29 3.71 14.40
CA LEU A 165 1.81 5.06 14.30
C LEU A 165 1.08 5.96 15.32
N GLU A 166 1.81 6.41 16.34
CA GLU A 166 1.22 7.07 17.51
C GLU A 166 1.10 8.61 17.37
N CYS A 167 1.33 9.17 16.18
CA CYS A 167 1.16 10.61 15.97
C CYS A 167 -0.31 11.04 16.11
N TYR A 168 -1.25 10.10 15.89
CA TYR A 168 -2.68 10.28 16.10
C TYR A 168 -3.15 9.85 17.50
N VAL A 169 -2.25 9.31 18.33
CA VAL A 169 -2.57 8.87 19.70
C VAL A 169 -2.27 10.00 20.67
N PRO A 170 -3.18 10.32 21.62
CA PRO A 170 -2.93 11.30 22.67
C PRO A 170 -1.63 10.99 23.43
N GLN A 171 -0.85 12.02 23.76
CA GLN A 171 0.49 11.86 24.35
C GLN A 171 0.55 10.88 25.52
N ALA A 172 -0.42 10.96 26.44
CA ALA A 172 -0.49 10.08 27.62
C ALA A 172 -0.74 8.59 27.31
N LYS A 173 -1.20 8.25 26.10
CA LYS A 173 -1.51 6.87 25.67
C LYS A 173 -0.45 6.28 24.73
N ARG A 174 0.60 7.03 24.42
CA ARG A 174 1.69 6.61 23.53
C ARG A 174 2.57 5.57 24.24
N LYS A 175 2.83 4.43 23.60
CA LYS A 175 3.74 3.39 24.09
C LYS A 175 5.17 3.60 23.60
N TYR A 176 5.35 4.11 22.38
CA TYR A 176 6.65 4.17 21.71
C TYR A 176 7.12 5.58 21.42
N GLY A 177 6.18 6.53 21.27
CA GLY A 177 6.46 7.94 21.01
C GLY A 177 5.80 8.43 19.72
N TYR A 178 5.78 9.75 19.54
CA TYR A 178 5.00 10.43 18.49
C TYR A 178 5.27 9.89 17.07
N PHE A 179 6.51 9.58 16.74
CA PHE A 179 6.90 9.14 15.40
C PHE A 179 8.04 8.10 15.46
N CYS A 180 7.71 6.87 15.85
CA CYS A 180 8.67 5.77 15.95
C CYS A 180 8.67 4.91 14.69
N LEU A 181 9.86 4.56 14.17
CA LEU A 181 10.01 3.75 12.95
C LEU A 181 10.34 2.29 13.31
N PRO A 182 9.59 1.31 12.79
CA PRO A 182 9.93 -0.10 12.91
C PRO A 182 11.20 -0.47 12.15
N ILE A 183 11.88 -1.51 12.62
CA ILE A 183 13.07 -2.07 11.98
C ILE A 183 12.84 -3.55 11.74
N LEU A 184 12.92 -3.94 10.49
CA LEU A 184 12.94 -5.34 10.08
C LEU A 184 14.39 -5.84 10.13
N TRP A 185 14.67 -6.80 11.00
CA TRP A 185 16.01 -7.37 11.17
C TRP A 185 15.95 -8.83 11.63
N MET A 186 16.74 -9.71 11.01
CA MET A 186 16.74 -11.15 11.30
C MET A 186 17.72 -11.56 12.41
N VAL A 187 17.23 -12.27 13.43
CA VAL A 187 18.06 -13.03 14.39
C VAL A 187 17.42 -14.41 14.64
N THR A 188 18.19 -15.49 14.40
CA THR A 188 17.99 -16.92 14.77
C THR A 188 17.17 -17.90 13.88
N TRP A 189 17.57 -19.18 13.97
CA TRP A 189 17.45 -20.27 12.99
C TRP A 189 16.05 -20.88 12.72
N TRP A 190 15.00 -20.46 13.43
CA TRP A 190 13.69 -21.14 13.39
C TRP A 190 12.48 -20.20 13.43
N ARG A 191 12.67 -18.89 13.25
CA ARG A 191 11.59 -17.89 13.28
C ARG A 191 11.60 -17.02 12.03
N TRP A 192 10.41 -16.62 11.59
CA TRP A 192 10.17 -15.61 10.56
C TRP A 192 10.99 -14.34 10.82
N PRO A 193 11.31 -13.54 9.78
CA PRO A 193 11.99 -12.26 9.95
C PRO A 193 11.35 -11.45 11.08
N THR A 194 12.11 -11.04 12.09
CA THR A 194 11.51 -10.32 13.22
C THR A 194 11.47 -8.82 12.91
N VAL A 195 10.30 -8.20 13.07
CA VAL A 195 10.19 -6.74 13.10
C VAL A 195 10.31 -6.29 14.55
N ARG A 196 11.24 -5.40 14.85
CA ARG A 196 11.44 -4.80 16.19
C ARG A 196 11.42 -3.30 16.11
N LEU A 197 11.02 -2.65 17.20
CA LEU A 197 11.18 -1.21 17.35
C LEU A 197 12.55 -0.92 17.96
N ILE A 198 13.34 -0.05 17.33
CA ILE A 198 14.51 0.53 17.97
C ILE A 198 14.14 1.95 18.41
N ARG A 199 14.11 2.17 19.73
CA ARG A 199 14.11 3.52 20.30
C ARG A 199 15.52 4.08 20.11
N LYS A 200 15.70 5.05 19.21
CA LYS A 200 16.82 6.00 19.38
C LYS A 200 16.55 6.74 20.69
N GLY A 201 17.49 6.64 21.64
CA GLY A 201 17.43 7.47 22.84
C GLY A 201 17.36 8.95 22.46
N LEU A 202 16.52 9.69 23.19
CA LEU A 202 16.39 11.14 23.26
C LEU A 202 15.70 11.87 22.07
N CYS A 203 14.42 12.21 22.27
CA CYS A 203 14.01 13.61 22.19
C CYS A 203 12.82 13.83 23.15
N SER A 204 13.09 14.38 24.32
CA SER A 204 12.09 14.75 25.34
C SER A 204 11.36 16.08 25.03
N LYS A 205 11.44 16.57 23.79
CA LYS A 205 10.81 17.81 23.33
C LYS A 205 10.31 17.69 21.89
N CYS A 206 9.21 16.96 21.70
CA CYS A 206 8.28 17.09 20.56
C CYS A 206 6.88 16.72 21.02
#